data_AF-A0A9P0E1N6-F1
#
_entry.id   AF-A0A9P0E1N6-F1
#
_cell.length_a   1.000
_cell.length_b   1.000
_cell.length_c   1.000
_cell.angle_alpha   90.00
_cell.angle_beta   90.00
_cell.angle_gamma   90.00
#
_symmetry.space_group_name_H-M   'P 1'
#
loop_
_entity.id
_entity.type
_entity.pdbx_description
1 polymer ?
#
loop_
_entity_poly.entity_id
_entity_poly.type
_entity_poly.pdbx_seq_one_letter_code
_entity_poly.pdbx_strand_id
1 'polypeptide(L)'
;MQNGVVLLFLSLLSVALAQVFLPVSLTAPPVGGENVFFRQSAPLAHRDVLINAEAESHLPPHLTNSFYRNPRIADALAKESWFGPGEMHVSMRETSKIPRGKIFSVLKNAGLARRRR
;
A
#
# COMPACT_ATOMS: atom_id res chain seq x y z
N MET A 1 41.83 -15.49 45.59
CA MET A 1 41.96 -15.57 44.12
C MET A 1 40.63 -15.57 43.36
N GLN A 2 39.48 -15.70 44.04
CA GLN A 2 38.16 -15.81 43.41
C GLN A 2 37.62 -14.48 42.85
N ASN A 3 37.93 -13.36 43.51
CA ASN A 3 37.44 -12.03 43.09
C ASN A 3 38.08 -11.53 41.79
N GLY A 4 39.30 -11.96 41.47
CA GLY A 4 40.00 -11.57 40.23
C GLY A 4 39.39 -12.21 38.98
N VAL A 5 38.85 -13.43 39.11
CA VAL A 5 38.18 -14.14 38.01
C VAL A 5 36.83 -13.48 37.70
N VAL A 6 36.08 -13.05 38.72
CA VAL A 6 34.79 -12.36 38.54
C VAL A 6 34.98 -11.02 37.83
N LEU A 7 36.04 -10.26 38.17
CA LEU A 7 36.35 -8.99 37.49
C LEU A 7 36.77 -9.20 36.02
N LEU A 8 37.46 -10.30 35.72
CA LEU A 8 37.80 -10.69 34.34
C LEU A 8 36.56 -11.07 33.52
N PHE A 9 35.61 -11.80 34.11
CA PHE A 9 34.34 -12.11 33.44
C PHE A 9 33.47 -10.86 33.24
N LEU A 10 33.46 -9.93 34.21
CA LEU A 10 32.70 -8.68 34.09
C LEU A 10 33.26 -7.76 32.99
N SER A 11 34.60 -7.71 32.82
CA SER A 11 35.23 -6.92 31.75
C SER A 11 35.00 -7.54 30.37
N LEU A 12 35.02 -8.86 30.25
CA LEU A 12 34.70 -9.58 29.00
C LEU A 12 33.23 -9.40 28.60
N LEU A 13 32.29 -9.38 29.56
CA LEU A 13 30.86 -9.14 29.29
C LEU A 13 30.60 -7.70 28.79
N SER A 14 31.34 -6.71 29.29
CA SER A 14 31.23 -5.31 28.85
C SER A 14 31.70 -5.10 27.40
N VAL A 15 32.79 -5.77 26.99
CA VAL A 15 33.29 -5.72 25.60
C VAL A 15 32.30 -6.36 24.61
N ALA A 16 31.57 -7.39 25.02
CA ALA A 16 30.58 -8.06 24.18
C ALA A 16 29.29 -7.25 23.97
N LEU A 17 28.84 -6.47 24.97
CA LEU A 17 27.67 -5.60 24.83
C LEU A 17 27.95 -4.30 24.05
N ALA A 18 29.20 -3.84 24.00
CA ALA A 18 29.58 -2.61 23.29
C ALA A 18 29.57 -2.73 21.75
N GLN A 19 29.48 -3.94 21.20
CA GLN A 19 29.46 -4.16 19.74
C GLN A 19 28.06 -4.08 19.08
N VAL A 20 27.00 -3.77 19.86
CA VAL A 20 25.65 -3.57 19.31
C VAL A 20 25.41 -2.13 18.83
N PHE A 21 26.34 -1.21 19.07
CA PHE A 21 26.34 0.13 18.47
C PHE A 21 27.29 0.16 17.26
N LEU A 22 26.77 -0.16 16.08
CA LEU A 22 27.47 0.17 14.83
C LEU A 22 27.55 1.71 14.70
N PRO A 23 28.74 2.32 14.61
CA PRO A 23 28.84 3.62 13.97
C PRO A 23 28.52 3.42 12.49
N VAL A 24 27.45 4.06 12.01
CA VAL A 24 27.22 4.21 10.58
C VAL A 24 28.40 5.02 10.04
N SER A 25 29.39 4.34 9.47
CA SER A 25 30.42 4.99 8.68
C SER A 25 29.80 5.43 7.36
N LEU A 26 29.53 6.73 7.22
CA LEU A 26 29.17 7.37 5.96
C LEU A 26 30.38 7.36 5.02
N THR A 27 30.68 6.19 4.44
CA THR A 27 31.53 6.12 3.25
C THR A 27 30.78 6.85 2.13
N ALA A 28 31.39 7.91 1.58
CA ALA A 28 30.90 8.50 0.35
C ALA A 28 30.85 7.40 -0.74
N PRO A 29 29.77 7.32 -1.53
CA PRO A 29 29.68 6.30 -2.57
C PRO A 29 30.83 6.49 -3.59
N PRO A 30 31.43 5.39 -4.08
CA PRO A 30 32.45 5.48 -5.11
C PRO A 30 31.88 6.19 -6.34
N VAL A 31 32.55 7.25 -6.78
CA VAL A 31 32.24 7.94 -8.04
C VAL A 31 32.65 7.00 -9.17
N GLY A 32 31.70 6.15 -9.60
CA GLY A 32 31.89 5.24 -10.72
C GLY A 32 31.31 3.86 -10.43
N GLY A 33 30.03 3.68 -10.72
CA GLY A 33 29.41 2.36 -10.63
C GLY A 33 27.89 2.43 -10.56
N GLU A 34 27.28 2.23 -11.72
CA GLU A 34 25.89 1.82 -11.94
C GLU A 34 24.79 2.79 -11.49
N ASN A 35 23.81 2.97 -12.38
CA ASN A 35 22.60 3.74 -12.11
C ASN A 35 21.93 3.16 -10.86
N VAL A 36 22.16 3.79 -9.71
CA VAL A 36 21.33 3.63 -8.53
C VAL A 36 19.97 4.18 -8.95
N PHE A 37 19.11 3.28 -9.43
CA PHE A 37 17.71 3.58 -9.60
C PHE A 37 17.26 4.13 -8.25
N PHE A 38 16.97 5.43 -8.20
CA PHE A 38 16.23 6.01 -7.11
C PHE A 38 14.99 5.14 -6.96
N ARG A 39 14.98 4.26 -5.95
CA ARG A 39 13.78 3.55 -5.55
C ARG A 39 12.88 4.66 -5.03
N GLN A 40 12.08 5.24 -5.94
CA GLN A 40 11.02 6.16 -5.62
C GLN A 40 10.32 5.54 -4.43
N SER A 41 10.29 6.26 -3.31
CA SER A 41 9.62 5.85 -2.09
C SER A 41 8.24 5.35 -2.49
N ALA A 42 8.05 4.03 -2.49
CA ALA A 42 6.80 3.44 -2.91
C ALA A 42 5.73 4.07 -2.02
N PRO A 43 4.72 4.76 -2.60
CA PRO A 43 3.67 5.35 -1.78
C PRO A 43 3.08 4.23 -0.93
N LEU A 44 2.99 4.47 0.38
CA LEU A 44 2.38 3.50 1.31
C LEU A 44 1.00 3.16 0.76
N ALA A 45 0.81 1.89 0.40
CA ALA A 45 -0.46 1.43 -0.16
C ALA A 45 -1.59 1.64 0.86
N HIS A 46 -2.78 2.01 0.36
CA HIS A 46 -3.96 2.15 1.21
C HIS A 46 -4.27 0.83 1.93
N ARG A 47 -4.76 0.89 3.18
CA ARG A 47 -5.03 -0.30 4.00
C ARG A 47 -5.88 -1.35 3.27
N ASP A 48 -6.92 -0.90 2.58
CA ASP A 48 -7.83 -1.79 1.85
C ASP A 48 -7.13 -2.52 0.69
N VAL A 49 -6.13 -1.90 0.06
CA VAL A 49 -5.31 -2.53 -0.98
C VAL A 49 -4.47 -3.66 -0.38
N LEU A 50 -3.92 -3.46 0.82
CA LEU A 50 -3.14 -4.48 1.52
C LEU A 50 -4.01 -5.68 1.94
N ILE A 51 -5.19 -5.42 2.51
CA ILE A 51 -6.13 -6.47 2.91
C ILE A 51 -6.59 -7.29 1.70
N ASN A 52 -6.92 -6.61 0.58
CA ASN A 52 -7.33 -7.30 -0.64
C ASN A 52 -6.17 -8.11 -1.23
N ALA A 53 -4.95 -7.56 -1.26
CA ALA A 53 -3.78 -8.27 -1.77
C ALA A 53 -3.46 -9.52 -0.94
N GLU A 54 -3.59 -9.44 0.38
CA GLU A 54 -3.46 -10.60 1.28
C GLU A 54 -4.54 -11.65 0.98
N ALA A 55 -5.81 -11.24 0.90
CA ALA A 55 -6.91 -12.14 0.57
C ALA A 55 -6.72 -12.81 -0.81
N GLU A 56 -6.28 -12.06 -1.81
CA GLU A 56 -6.01 -12.55 -3.17
C GLU A 56 -4.83 -13.53 -3.21
N SER A 57 -3.84 -13.40 -2.31
CA SER A 57 -2.70 -14.31 -2.24
C SER A 57 -3.09 -15.74 -1.85
N HIS A 58 -4.24 -15.91 -1.20
CA HIS A 58 -4.79 -17.20 -0.80
C HIS A 58 -5.70 -17.84 -1.86
N LEU A 59 -5.98 -17.15 -2.97
CA LEU A 59 -6.85 -17.68 -4.01
C LEU A 59 -6.15 -18.80 -4.81
N PRO A 60 -6.90 -19.85 -5.23
CA PRO A 60 -6.36 -20.87 -6.10
C PRO A 60 -6.01 -20.28 -7.49
N PRO A 61 -5.05 -20.89 -8.24
CA PRO A 61 -4.49 -20.30 -9.47
C PRO A 61 -5.49 -20.00 -10.59
N HIS A 62 -6.66 -20.63 -10.58
CA HIS A 62 -7.73 -20.40 -11.56
C HIS A 62 -8.62 -19.20 -11.21
N LEU A 63 -8.58 -18.71 -9.96
CA LEU A 63 -9.24 -17.49 -9.51
C LEU A 63 -8.27 -16.30 -9.44
N THR A 64 -6.96 -16.55 -9.52
CA THR A 64 -5.96 -15.48 -9.63
C THR A 64 -5.94 -14.89 -11.04
N ASN A 65 -5.93 -13.56 -11.15
CA ASN A 65 -5.79 -12.90 -12.43
C ASN A 65 -4.37 -13.09 -13.01
N SER A 66 -4.27 -13.66 -14.20
CA SER A 66 -3.00 -13.97 -14.86
C SER A 66 -2.20 -12.72 -15.27
N PHE A 67 -2.86 -11.58 -15.45
CA PHE A 67 -2.20 -10.32 -15.82
C PHE A 67 -1.18 -9.86 -14.77
N TYR A 68 -1.46 -10.12 -13.48
CA TYR A 68 -0.55 -9.76 -12.39
C TYR A 68 0.72 -10.62 -12.31
N ARG A 69 0.80 -11.74 -13.05
CA ARG A 69 2.02 -12.57 -13.10
C ARG A 69 3.17 -11.87 -13.82
N ASN A 70 2.86 -10.95 -14.73
CA ASN A 70 3.88 -10.17 -15.43
C ASN A 70 4.09 -8.84 -14.69
N PRO A 71 5.29 -8.60 -14.13
CA PRO A 71 5.56 -7.40 -13.34
C PRO A 71 5.34 -6.12 -14.15
N ARG A 72 5.65 -6.13 -15.46
CA ARG A 72 5.46 -4.97 -16.33
C ARG A 72 3.98 -4.62 -16.53
N ILE A 73 3.12 -5.64 -16.60
CA ILE A 73 1.67 -5.44 -16.75
C ILE A 73 1.07 -4.98 -15.42
N ALA A 74 1.48 -5.58 -14.30
CA ALA A 74 1.06 -5.17 -12.96
C ALA A 74 1.39 -3.69 -12.69
N ASP A 75 2.63 -3.26 -13.01
CA ASP A 75 3.08 -1.88 -12.85
C ASP A 75 2.34 -0.89 -13.75
N ALA A 76 1.92 -1.33 -14.95
CA ALA A 76 1.13 -0.50 -15.85
C ALA A 76 -0.32 -0.35 -15.36
N LEU A 77 -0.96 -1.45 -14.94
CA LEU A 77 -2.33 -1.45 -14.41
C LEU A 77 -2.45 -0.67 -13.10
N ALA A 78 -1.41 -0.70 -12.26
CA ALA A 78 -1.38 0.07 -11.02
C ALA A 78 -1.41 1.59 -11.24
N LYS A 79 -1.02 2.08 -12.43
CA LYS A 79 -0.98 3.52 -12.74
C LYS A 79 -2.34 4.11 -13.10
N GLU A 80 -3.24 3.33 -13.70
CA GLU A 80 -4.49 3.85 -14.29
C GLU A 80 -5.75 3.29 -13.60
N SER A 81 -5.82 3.39 -12.26
CA SER A 81 -6.95 2.81 -11.51
C SER A 81 -8.23 3.65 -11.49
N TRP A 82 -8.16 4.95 -11.78
CA TRP A 82 -9.30 5.85 -11.54
C TRP A 82 -9.81 6.53 -12.81
N PHE A 83 -8.97 7.25 -13.53
CA PHE A 83 -9.34 7.92 -14.78
C PHE A 83 -8.29 7.62 -15.82
N GLY A 84 -8.73 7.12 -16.98
CA GLY A 84 -7.88 6.93 -18.14
C GLY A 84 -7.57 8.25 -18.87
N PRO A 85 -6.69 8.22 -19.87
CA PRO A 85 -6.42 9.37 -20.72
C PRO A 85 -7.70 9.92 -21.37
N GLY A 86 -8.00 11.20 -21.15
CA GLY A 86 -9.20 11.86 -21.67
C GLY A 86 -10.47 11.68 -20.84
N GLU A 87 -10.40 10.92 -19.74
CA GLU A 87 -11.51 10.81 -18.79
C GLU A 87 -11.45 11.92 -17.75
N MET A 88 -12.61 12.48 -17.41
CA MET A 88 -12.75 13.50 -16.36
C MET A 88 -13.74 13.06 -15.30
N HIS A 89 -13.39 13.30 -14.04
CA HIS A 89 -14.33 13.13 -12.95
C HIS A 89 -15.52 14.08 -13.11
N VAL A 90 -16.71 13.53 -13.36
CA VAL A 90 -17.94 14.32 -13.40
C VAL A 90 -18.47 14.52 -11.98
N SER A 91 -18.07 15.63 -11.36
CA SER A 91 -18.54 16.04 -10.03
C SER A 91 -19.95 16.63 -10.05
N MET A 92 -20.27 17.44 -11.07
CA MET A 92 -21.54 18.16 -11.19
C MET A 92 -22.52 17.49 -12.15
N ARG A 93 -22.90 16.24 -11.85
CA ARG A 93 -23.92 15.55 -12.64
C ARG A 93 -25.26 16.27 -12.52
N GLU A 94 -25.94 16.53 -13.64
CA GLU A 94 -27.28 17.12 -13.64
C GLU A 94 -28.27 16.30 -12.79
N THR A 95 -28.14 14.98 -12.79
CA THR A 95 -28.93 14.08 -11.94
C THR A 95 -28.75 14.35 -10.45
N SER A 96 -27.56 14.80 -10.02
CA SER A 96 -27.29 15.14 -8.61
C SER A 96 -28.05 16.39 -8.16
N LYS A 97 -28.43 17.27 -9.10
CA LYS A 97 -29.23 18.47 -8.81
C LYS A 97 -30.69 18.14 -8.52
N ILE A 98 -31.17 16.95 -8.90
CA ILE A 98 -32.55 16.53 -8.66
C ILE A 98 -32.68 16.08 -7.20
N PRO A 99 -33.53 16.75 -6.38
CA PRO A 99 -33.73 16.34 -4.99
C PRO A 99 -34.30 14.92 -4.91
N ARG A 100 -33.77 14.08 -4.02
CA ARG A 100 -34.18 12.67 -3.88
C ARG A 100 -35.67 12.53 -3.59
N GLY A 101 -36.23 13.42 -2.78
CA GLY A 101 -37.67 13.46 -2.50
C GLY A 101 -38.53 13.65 -3.76
N LYS A 102 -38.05 14.42 -4.75
CA LYS A 102 -38.74 14.63 -6.03
C LYS A 102 -38.70 13.40 -6.92
N ILE A 103 -37.59 12.65 -6.87
CA ILE A 103 -37.50 11.34 -7.55
C ILE A 103 -38.53 10.39 -6.94
N PHE A 104 -38.58 10.30 -5.61
CA PHE A 104 -39.54 9.44 -4.92
C PHE A 104 -41.00 9.81 -5.19
N SER A 105 -41.34 11.11 -5.25
CA SER A 105 -42.72 11.52 -5.55
C SER A 105 -43.14 11.14 -6.97
N VAL A 106 -42.27 11.34 -7.97
CA VAL A 106 -42.53 10.93 -9.37
C VAL A 106 -42.71 9.41 -9.45
N LEU A 107 -41.81 8.63 -8.85
CA LEU A 107 -41.91 7.17 -8.86
C LEU A 107 -43.17 6.68 -8.15
N LYS A 108 -43.58 7.32 -7.06
CA LYS A 108 -44.82 6.98 -6.34
C LYS A 108 -46.06 7.28 -7.19
N ASN A 109 -46.11 8.43 -7.84
CA ASN A 109 -47.22 8.82 -8.71
C ASN A 109 -47.32 7.94 -9.95
N ALA A 110 -46.19 7.45 -10.46
CA ALA A 110 -46.13 6.48 -11.56
C ALA A 110 -46.45 5.04 -11.13
N GLY A 111 -46.70 4.78 -9.84
CA GLY A 111 -46.95 3.42 -9.33
C GLY A 111 -45.70 2.53 -9.21
N LEU A 112 -44.50 3.09 -9.40
CA LEU A 112 -43.22 2.38 -9.38
C LEU A 112 -42.55 2.33 -8.00
N ALA A 113 -43.01 3.14 -7.04
CA ALA A 113 -42.53 3.10 -5.66
C ALA A 113 -43.64 2.64 -4.70
N ARG A 114 -43.37 1.56 -3.97
CA ARG A 114 -44.31 0.97 -3.02
C ARG A 114 -44.27 1.71 -1.68
N ARG A 115 -45.44 1.97 -1.08
CA ARG A 115 -45.50 2.44 0.31
C ARG A 115 -45.07 1.29 1.21
N ARG A 116 -44.02 1.48 2.02
CA ARG A 116 -43.67 0.53 3.09
C ARG A 116 -44.89 0.47 4.03
N ARG A 117 -45.44 -0.73 4.23
CA ARG A 117 -46.48 -0.98 5.22
C ARG A 117 -45.87 -1.06 6.60
#